data_AF-A0A258EP22-F1
#
_entry.id   AF-A0A258EP22-F1
#
_cell.length_a   1.000
_cell.length_b   1.000
_cell.length_c   1.000
_cell.angle_alpha   90.00
_cell.angle_beta   90.00
_cell.angle_gamma   90.00
#
_symmetry.space_group_name_H-M   'P 1'
#
loop_
_entity.id
_entity.type
_entity.pdbx_description
1 polymer ?
#
loop_
_entity_poly.entity_id
_entity_poly.type
_entity_poly.pdbx_seq_one_letter_code
_entity_poly.pdbx_strand_id
1 'polypeptide(L)'
;MDDPDLSARQHLAANDPAFPARREEAWGRIVAALDGVLGPAGYGLSGTTWSRLTAAGKSAVHLQRSRYGWDVQIVLRFVTPDGEVPDHPDWPGGEDVTLAEFFERAEGDPGTLAFIDVLERPECLDLAVDTLREQVLPWFEALHAES
;
A
#
# COMPACT_ATOMS: atom_id res chain seq x y z
N MET A 1 12.46 11.38 -13.41
CA MET A 1 12.81 12.77 -13.07
C MET A 1 12.71 12.82 -11.57
N ASP A 2 13.81 13.07 -10.85
CA ASP A 2 13.78 13.15 -9.39
C ASP A 2 12.79 14.24 -8.99
N ASP A 3 11.82 13.88 -8.17
CA ASP A 3 10.86 14.82 -7.60
C ASP A 3 11.66 15.76 -6.67
N PRO A 4 11.88 17.04 -7.04
CA PRO A 4 12.68 17.98 -6.24
C PRO A 4 12.08 18.19 -4.84
N ASP A 5 10.78 17.90 -4.73
CA ASP A 5 9.96 18.00 -3.55
C ASP A 5 10.27 16.84 -2.57
N LEU A 6 10.62 15.64 -3.07
CA LEU A 6 11.06 14.50 -2.26
C LEU A 6 12.44 14.76 -1.60
N SER A 7 13.39 15.34 -2.34
CA SER A 7 14.73 15.65 -1.82
C SER A 7 14.67 16.69 -0.69
N ALA A 8 13.82 17.72 -0.84
CA ALA A 8 13.59 18.73 0.19
C ALA A 8 12.96 18.12 1.47
N ARG A 9 11.95 17.24 1.31
CA ARG A 9 11.33 16.52 2.43
C ARG A 9 12.32 15.62 3.16
N GLN A 10 13.17 14.88 2.44
CA GLN A 10 14.22 14.04 3.04
C GLN A 10 15.24 14.89 3.81
N HIS A 11 15.64 16.04 3.28
CA HIS A 11 16.55 16.96 3.97
C HIS A 11 15.95 17.54 5.26
N LEU A 12 14.66 17.90 5.25
CA LEU A 12 13.95 18.36 6.44
C LEU A 12 13.84 17.26 7.49
N ALA A 13 13.42 16.06 7.07
CA ALA A 13 13.27 14.91 7.94
C ALA A 13 14.60 14.48 8.60
N ALA A 14 15.70 14.51 7.84
CA ALA A 14 17.03 14.16 8.34
C ALA A 14 17.56 15.13 9.41
N ASN A 15 17.05 16.37 9.45
CA ASN A 15 17.48 17.39 10.41
C ASN A 15 16.41 17.68 11.49
N ASP A 16 15.25 17.02 11.45
CA ASP A 16 14.18 17.17 12.43
C ASP A 16 14.34 16.14 13.57
N PRO A 17 14.72 16.56 14.80
CA PRO A 17 14.85 15.65 15.93
C PRO A 17 13.52 15.01 16.35
N ALA A 18 12.37 15.58 15.96
CA ALA A 18 11.06 15.00 16.21
C ALA A 18 10.64 13.96 15.17
N PHE A 19 11.39 13.81 14.07
CA PHE A 19 11.04 12.92 12.97
C PHE A 19 10.80 11.47 13.40
N PRO A 20 11.59 10.84 14.31
CA PRO A 20 11.32 9.47 14.73
C PRO A 20 9.93 9.29 15.37
N ALA A 21 9.47 10.26 16.18
CA ALA A 21 8.14 10.19 16.79
C ALA A 21 7.04 10.43 15.75
N ARG A 22 7.23 11.40 14.86
CA ARG A 22 6.33 11.69 13.73
C ARG A 22 6.18 10.49 12.80
N ARG A 23 7.27 9.78 12.54
CA ARG A 23 7.26 8.55 11.75
C ARG A 23 6.37 7.48 12.37
N GLU A 24 6.52 7.21 13.68
CA GLU A 24 5.69 6.20 14.34
C GLU A 24 4.22 6.64 14.41
N GLU A 25 3.95 7.94 14.56
CA GLU A 25 2.59 8.48 14.47
C GLU A 25 1.99 8.27 13.07
N ALA A 26 2.70 8.65 12.02
CA ALA A 26 2.29 8.46 10.63
C ALA A 26 2.07 6.97 10.32
N TRP A 27 2.98 6.11 10.77
CA TRP A 27 2.82 4.65 10.65
C TRP A 27 1.54 4.16 11.32
N GLY A 28 1.25 4.62 12.53
CA GLY A 28 0.02 4.29 13.25
C GLY A 28 -1.24 4.70 12.48
N ARG A 29 -1.24 5.90 11.88
CA ARG A 29 -2.35 6.38 11.04
C ARG A 29 -2.55 5.51 9.79
N ILE A 30 -1.46 5.18 9.09
CA ILE A 30 -1.50 4.32 7.89
C ILE A 30 -2.08 2.95 8.24
N VAL A 31 -1.56 2.31 9.29
CA VAL A 31 -2.03 0.98 9.73
C VAL A 31 -3.52 1.04 10.10
N ALA A 32 -3.94 2.03 10.89
CA ALA A 32 -5.34 2.14 11.30
C ALA A 32 -6.29 2.38 10.12
N ALA A 33 -5.88 3.20 9.14
CA ALA A 33 -6.69 3.51 7.97
C ALA A 33 -6.84 2.30 7.03
N LEU A 34 -5.74 1.58 6.77
CA LEU A 34 -5.75 0.34 5.99
C LEU A 34 -6.58 -0.74 6.67
N ASP A 35 -6.41 -0.93 7.98
CA ASP A 35 -7.17 -1.92 8.75
C ASP A 35 -8.67 -1.62 8.76
N GLY A 36 -9.04 -0.35 8.81
CA GLY A 36 -10.43 0.11 8.70
C GLY A 36 -11.12 -0.27 7.38
N VAL A 37 -10.36 -0.55 6.31
CA VAL A 37 -10.88 -1.04 5.03
C VAL A 37 -10.69 -2.54 4.85
N LEU A 38 -9.51 -3.05 5.16
CA LEU A 38 -9.12 -4.45 4.93
C LEU A 38 -9.73 -5.42 5.95
N GLY A 39 -9.85 -5.01 7.21
CA GLY A 39 -10.44 -5.81 8.28
C GLY A 39 -11.89 -6.21 7.98
N PRO A 40 -12.79 -5.24 7.66
CA PRO A 40 -14.16 -5.54 7.23
C PRO A 40 -14.25 -6.40 5.97
N ALA A 41 -13.24 -6.33 5.08
CA ALA A 41 -13.14 -7.17 3.88
C ALA A 41 -12.58 -8.58 4.14
N GLY A 42 -12.33 -8.93 5.41
CA GLY A 42 -11.91 -10.26 5.84
C GLY A 42 -10.42 -10.52 5.77
N TYR A 43 -9.59 -9.47 5.65
CA TYR A 43 -8.13 -9.62 5.71
C TYR A 43 -7.64 -9.56 7.15
N GLY A 44 -6.82 -10.53 7.54
CA GLY A 44 -6.12 -10.52 8.82
C GLY A 44 -4.75 -9.86 8.73
N LEU A 45 -4.44 -8.96 9.66
CA LEU A 45 -3.12 -8.34 9.80
C LEU A 45 -2.14 -9.27 10.55
N SER A 46 -0.97 -9.50 9.94
CA SER A 46 0.19 -10.14 10.57
C SER A 46 1.46 -9.35 10.25
N GLY A 47 2.08 -8.75 11.26
CA GLY A 47 3.24 -7.88 11.07
C GLY A 47 2.87 -6.63 10.30
N THR A 48 3.28 -6.54 9.03
CA THR A 48 2.98 -5.41 8.14
C THR A 48 2.18 -5.85 6.91
N THR A 49 1.57 -7.03 6.95
CA THR A 49 0.84 -7.63 5.83
C THR A 49 -0.57 -8.00 6.26
N TRP A 50 -1.56 -7.49 5.52
CA TRP A 50 -2.94 -7.96 5.55
C TRP A 50 -3.08 -9.08 4.52
N SER A 51 -3.69 -10.20 4.89
CA SER A 51 -3.92 -11.28 3.95
C SER A 51 -5.28 -11.94 4.13
N ARG A 52 -5.83 -12.41 3.00
CA ARG A 52 -7.06 -13.19 2.93
C ARG A 52 -6.82 -14.42 2.08
N LEU A 53 -7.22 -15.57 2.60
CA LEU A 53 -7.11 -16.88 1.95
C LEU A 53 -8.49 -17.38 1.56
N THR A 54 -8.62 -17.90 0.36
CA THR A 54 -9.81 -18.58 -0.17
C THR A 54 -9.39 -19.90 -0.83
N ALA A 55 -10.35 -20.63 -1.40
CA ALA A 55 -10.05 -21.81 -2.22
C ALA A 55 -9.33 -21.44 -3.54
N ALA A 56 -9.51 -20.21 -4.02
CA ALA A 56 -8.90 -19.71 -5.26
C ALA A 56 -7.45 -19.24 -5.08
N GLY A 57 -7.04 -18.97 -3.83
CA GLY A 57 -5.68 -18.51 -3.53
C GLY A 57 -5.63 -17.55 -2.36
N LYS A 58 -4.52 -16.81 -2.29
CA LYS A 58 -4.23 -15.85 -1.22
C LYS A 58 -3.93 -14.49 -1.82
N SER A 59 -4.75 -13.50 -1.46
CA SER A 59 -4.48 -12.09 -1.69
C SER A 59 -3.81 -11.46 -0.47
N ALA A 60 -2.88 -10.53 -0.69
CA ALA A 60 -2.20 -9.80 0.37
C ALA A 60 -1.94 -8.34 0.00
N VAL A 61 -1.99 -7.49 1.02
CA VAL A 61 -1.58 -6.08 0.99
C VAL A 61 -0.46 -5.92 2.01
N HIS A 62 0.72 -5.52 1.56
CA HIS A 62 1.93 -5.41 2.36
C HIS A 62 2.44 -3.98 2.40
N LEU A 63 2.79 -3.51 3.59
CA LEU A 63 3.52 -2.26 3.78
C LEU A 63 5.03 -2.52 3.75
N GLN A 64 5.65 -2.11 2.64
CA GLN A 64 7.09 -2.18 2.45
C GLN A 64 7.73 -0.84 2.79
N ARG A 65 8.43 -0.76 3.93
CA ARG A 65 9.18 0.44 4.30
C ARG A 65 10.37 0.64 3.37
N SER A 66 10.64 1.88 2.97
CA SER A 66 11.84 2.18 2.18
C SER A 66 13.11 1.94 2.98
N ARG A 67 14.21 1.69 2.28
CA ARG A 67 15.55 1.48 2.86
C ARG A 67 15.97 2.61 3.80
N TYR A 68 15.52 3.84 3.49
CA TYR A 68 15.89 5.03 4.23
C TYR A 68 14.89 5.39 5.34
N GLY A 69 13.73 4.70 5.39
CA GLY A 69 12.76 4.82 6.49
C GLY A 69 11.96 6.11 6.50
N TRP A 70 11.87 6.81 5.37
CA TRP A 70 11.13 8.07 5.20
C TRP A 70 9.70 7.87 4.69
N ASP A 71 9.46 6.72 4.09
CA ASP A 71 8.23 6.41 3.36
C ASP A 71 7.94 4.90 3.41
N VAL A 72 6.73 4.55 3.00
CA VAL A 72 6.26 3.19 2.86
C VAL A 72 5.51 3.02 1.55
N GLN A 73 5.77 1.92 0.85
CA GLN A 73 5.04 1.53 -0.34
C GLN A 73 3.97 0.48 0.00
N ILE A 74 2.80 0.61 -0.61
CA ILE A 74 1.72 -0.38 -0.52
C ILE A 74 1.89 -1.36 -1.69
N VAL A 75 2.22 -2.61 -1.35
CA VAL A 75 2.46 -3.70 -2.30
C VAL A 75 1.30 -4.69 -2.24
N LEU A 76 0.83 -5.12 -3.39
CA LEU A 76 -0.30 -6.01 -3.61
C LEU A 76 0.24 -7.32 -4.18
N ARG A 77 -0.25 -8.44 -3.64
CA ARG A 77 0.14 -9.77 -4.08
C ARG A 77 -1.08 -10.67 -4.16
N PHE A 78 -1.11 -11.52 -5.17
CA PHE A 78 -2.01 -12.65 -5.25
C PHE A 78 -1.20 -13.89 -5.60
N VAL A 79 -1.46 -14.99 -4.92
CA VAL A 79 -0.88 -16.30 -5.26
C VAL A 79 -1.99 -17.34 -5.34
N THR A 80 -1.89 -18.26 -6.29
CA THR A 80 -2.78 -19.43 -6.43
C THR A 80 -2.65 -20.34 -5.20
N PRO A 81 -3.51 -21.37 -5.04
CA PRO A 81 -3.43 -22.30 -3.92
C PRO A 81 -2.10 -23.06 -3.87
N ASP A 82 -1.49 -23.28 -5.04
CA ASP A 82 -0.17 -23.91 -5.20
C ASP A 82 1.00 -22.93 -4.93
N GLY A 83 0.70 -21.65 -4.69
CA GLY A 83 1.68 -20.61 -4.39
C GLY A 83 2.29 -19.95 -5.63
N GLU A 84 1.67 -20.12 -6.80
CA GLU A 84 2.15 -19.56 -8.06
C GLU A 84 1.53 -18.19 -8.35
N VAL A 85 2.15 -17.42 -9.24
CA VAL A 85 1.57 -16.18 -9.77
C VAL A 85 0.34 -16.54 -10.60
N PRO A 86 -0.81 -15.85 -10.45
CA PRO A 86 -2.01 -16.17 -11.21
C PRO A 86 -1.79 -15.93 -12.72
N ASP A 87 -2.20 -16.89 -13.54
CA ASP A 87 -2.31 -16.74 -14.99
C ASP A 87 -3.68 -16.12 -15.32
N HIS A 88 -3.85 -14.83 -15.02
CA HIS A 88 -5.10 -14.10 -15.17
C HIS A 88 -4.90 -12.82 -15.99
N PRO A 89 -5.79 -12.48 -16.93
CA PRO A 89 -5.62 -11.31 -17.81
C PRO A 89 -5.55 -9.98 -17.06
N ASP A 90 -6.24 -9.87 -15.93
CA ASP A 90 -6.19 -8.68 -15.08
C ASP A 90 -4.98 -8.65 -14.14
N TRP A 91 -4.13 -9.70 -14.13
CA TRP A 91 -2.86 -9.67 -13.42
C TRP A 91 -1.76 -9.19 -14.38
N PRO A 92 -1.08 -8.05 -14.11
CA PRO A 92 -0.14 -7.45 -15.05
C PRO A 92 1.17 -8.25 -15.26
N GLY A 93 1.30 -9.40 -14.59
CA GLY A 93 2.50 -10.24 -14.57
C GLY A 93 3.46 -9.87 -13.42
N GLY A 94 4.26 -10.85 -12.97
CA GLY A 94 5.16 -10.70 -11.83
C GLY A 94 4.55 -11.08 -10.48
N GLU A 95 5.37 -11.11 -9.42
CA GLU A 95 4.93 -11.54 -8.09
C GLU A 95 4.19 -10.44 -7.31
N ASP A 96 4.51 -9.17 -7.60
CA ASP A 96 4.07 -8.01 -6.83
C ASP A 96 3.57 -6.90 -7.76
N VAL A 97 2.46 -6.27 -7.37
CA VAL A 97 1.87 -5.09 -8.00
C VAL A 97 1.87 -3.96 -6.97
N THR A 98 2.28 -2.75 -7.32
CA THR A 98 2.23 -1.63 -6.37
C THR A 98 0.86 -0.94 -6.48
N LEU A 99 0.38 -0.32 -5.40
CA LEU A 99 -0.87 0.44 -5.43
C LEU A 99 -0.83 1.57 -6.48
N ALA A 100 0.36 2.06 -6.84
CA ALA A 100 0.57 3.08 -7.84
C ALA A 100 -0.02 2.72 -9.23
N GLU A 101 -0.10 1.43 -9.56
CA GLU A 101 -0.66 0.95 -10.84
C GLU A 101 -2.16 1.26 -10.99
N PHE A 102 -2.85 1.56 -9.89
CA PHE A 102 -4.29 1.87 -9.89
C PHE A 102 -4.60 3.37 -10.02
N PHE A 103 -3.59 4.19 -10.35
CA PHE A 103 -3.75 5.63 -10.49
C PHE A 103 -3.62 6.08 -11.96
N GLU A 104 -4.73 6.53 -12.54
CA GLU A 104 -4.78 6.95 -13.96
C GLU A 104 -3.91 8.19 -14.27
N ARG A 105 -3.81 9.11 -13.29
CA ARG A 105 -2.96 10.31 -13.34
C ARG A 105 -2.61 10.73 -11.92
N ALA A 106 -1.34 10.62 -11.54
CA ALA A 106 -0.88 11.19 -10.29
C ALA A 106 0.20 12.23 -10.55
N GLU A 107 0.06 13.42 -9.96
CA GLU A 107 1.14 14.41 -9.83
C GLU A 107 2.14 13.97 -8.73
N GLY A 108 2.47 12.66 -8.69
CA GLY A 108 3.29 12.00 -7.65
C GLY A 108 3.21 10.47 -7.75
N ASP A 109 3.87 9.74 -6.84
CA ASP A 109 3.72 8.29 -6.67
C ASP A 109 2.79 7.98 -5.48
N PRO A 110 1.47 7.83 -5.72
CA PRO A 110 0.47 7.63 -4.67
C PRO A 110 0.53 6.23 -4.04
N GLY A 111 1.29 5.30 -4.64
CA GLY A 111 1.59 4.01 -4.01
C GLY A 111 2.63 4.12 -2.90
N THR A 112 3.31 5.26 -2.79
CA THR A 112 4.37 5.55 -1.82
C THR A 112 3.94 6.67 -0.89
N LEU A 113 3.73 6.34 0.39
CA LEU A 113 3.31 7.28 1.42
C LEU A 113 4.53 7.75 2.22
N ALA A 114 4.99 8.97 1.96
CA ALA A 114 5.97 9.62 2.81
C ALA A 114 5.34 9.95 4.18
N PHE A 115 6.06 9.64 5.27
CA PHE A 115 5.49 9.78 6.62
C PHE A 115 5.14 11.23 6.97
N ILE A 116 5.91 12.20 6.50
CA ILE A 116 5.60 13.63 6.69
C ILE A 116 4.34 14.01 5.94
N ASP A 117 4.20 13.57 4.69
CA ASP A 117 3.02 13.90 3.88
C ASP A 117 1.75 13.30 4.52
N VAL A 118 1.79 12.11 5.11
CA VAL A 118 0.65 11.56 5.87
C VAL A 118 0.20 12.45 7.04
N LEU A 119 1.12 13.19 7.65
CA LEU A 119 0.81 14.08 8.77
C LEU A 119 0.38 15.47 8.31
N GLU A 120 1.05 16.02 7.30
CA GLU A 120 0.85 17.40 6.82
C GLU A 120 -0.25 17.50 5.75
N ARG A 121 -0.47 16.42 5.01
CA ARG A 121 -1.37 16.28 3.86
C ARG A 121 -2.15 14.96 3.95
N PRO A 122 -3.03 14.80 4.96
CA PRO A 122 -3.73 13.53 5.20
C PRO A 122 -4.54 13.04 3.99
N GLU A 123 -4.90 13.92 3.05
CA GLU A 123 -5.59 13.57 1.81
C GLU A 123 -4.80 12.57 0.93
N CYS A 124 -3.48 12.46 1.08
CA CYS A 124 -2.70 11.45 0.36
C CYS A 124 -3.01 10.03 0.87
N LEU A 125 -3.25 9.89 2.19
CA LEU A 125 -3.67 8.63 2.79
C LEU A 125 -5.12 8.33 2.44
N ASP A 126 -6.01 9.32 2.45
CA ASP A 126 -7.41 9.14 2.05
C ASP A 126 -7.51 8.61 0.62
N LEU A 127 -6.73 9.19 -0.30
CA LEU A 127 -6.67 8.75 -1.69
C LEU A 127 -6.18 7.29 -1.81
N ALA A 128 -5.14 6.89 -1.07
CA ALA A 128 -4.67 5.51 -1.07
C ALA A 128 -5.73 4.53 -0.53
N VAL A 129 -6.46 4.95 0.52
CA VAL A 129 -7.54 4.18 1.15
C VAL A 129 -8.74 4.02 0.21
N ASP A 130 -9.11 5.08 -0.49
CA ASP A 130 -10.21 5.07 -1.45
C ASP A 130 -9.86 4.21 -2.67
N THR A 131 -8.65 4.31 -3.22
CA THR A 131 -8.19 3.41 -4.29
C THR A 131 -8.19 1.95 -3.84
N LEU A 132 -7.75 1.67 -2.61
CA LEU A 132 -7.80 0.31 -2.07
C LEU A 132 -9.23 -0.22 -1.98
N ARG A 133 -10.17 0.62 -1.50
CA ARG A 133 -11.58 0.26 -1.33
C ARG A 133 -12.31 0.08 -2.67
N GLU A 134 -12.12 1.02 -3.58
CA GLU A 134 -12.95 1.15 -4.79
C GLU A 134 -12.39 0.38 -5.98
N GLN A 135 -11.08 0.12 -6.01
CA GLN A 135 -10.44 -0.54 -7.15
C GLN A 135 -9.79 -1.87 -6.77
N VAL A 136 -8.92 -1.87 -5.77
CA VAL A 136 -8.12 -3.07 -5.43
C VAL A 136 -8.96 -4.17 -4.81
N LEU A 137 -9.85 -3.85 -3.87
CA LEU A 137 -10.71 -4.86 -3.24
C LEU A 137 -11.61 -5.55 -4.29
N PRO A 138 -12.35 -4.83 -5.15
CA PRO A 138 -13.11 -5.46 -6.23
C PRO A 138 -12.24 -6.30 -7.18
N TRP A 139 -11.03 -5.83 -7.49
CA TRP A 139 -10.10 -6.58 -8.32
C TRP A 139 -9.63 -7.89 -7.67
N PHE A 140 -9.31 -7.88 -6.37
CA PHE A 140 -9.02 -9.12 -5.63
C PHE A 140 -10.22 -10.05 -5.56
N GLU A 141 -11.43 -9.54 -5.39
CA GLU A 141 -12.64 -10.38 -5.41
C GLU A 141 -12.84 -11.06 -6.77
N ALA A 142 -12.57 -10.37 -7.88
CA ALA A 142 -12.61 -10.98 -9.21
C ALA A 142 -11.62 -12.15 -9.33
N LEU A 143 -10.37 -11.95 -8.89
CA LEU A 143 -9.35 -13.01 -8.86
C LEU A 143 -9.75 -14.19 -7.96
N HIS A 144 -10.48 -13.95 -6.87
CA HIS A 144 -11.00 -15.00 -6.00
C HIS A 144 -12.24 -15.72 -6.55
N ALA A 145 -12.96 -15.12 -7.50
CA ALA A 145 -14.19 -15.67 -8.07
C ALA A 145 -13.97 -16.66 -9.22
N GLU A 146 -12.81 -16.60 -9.90
CA GLU A 146 -12.52 -17.41 -11.09
C GLU A 146 -11.87 -18.78 -10.81
N SER A 147 -12.22 -19.47 -9.71
CA SER A 147 -11.77 -20.85 -9.42
C SER A 147 -12.85 -21.90 -9.51
#